data_AF-A0AA38J8G2-F1
#
_entry.id   AF-A0AA38J8G2-F1
#
_cell.length_a   1.000
_cell.length_b   1.000
_cell.length_c   1.000
_cell.angle_alpha   90.00
_cell.angle_beta   90.00
_cell.angle_gamma   90.00
#
_symmetry.space_group_name_H-M   'P 1'
#
loop_
_entity.id
_entity.type
_entity.pdbx_description
1 polymer ?
#
loop_
_entity_poly.entity_id
_entity_poly.type
_entity_poly.pdbx_seq_one_letter_code
_entity_poly.pdbx_strand_id
1 'polypeptide(L)'
;MKLSTILSTSSIILSGVTWALPPRGIPNRVSRRSLRHSNPLSRIEEPQPETSSASSNTTIQFSGNWSGAVLAAPPAGEIFTSAVGTFTVPSMSPDGNDGAAAAWVGIDGDTFATAILQAGVFFSISGDTVEYGAWYEWWPAFATDIDTEDFSVSAGDVITVNIEATSNSEGTITLINESSGMIFAITLTSPTKLSFLGGQNAEWIIEDYTQNGGLVPLADWGTVTFVNASASTSANNKLGLGDATIFDIEQFDDIMTSVTISSDSSVSISYT
;
A
#
# COMPACT_ATOMS: atom_id res chain seq x y z
N MET A 1 31.71 22.57 -69.23
CA MET A 1 30.67 21.54 -69.47
C MET A 1 31.00 20.35 -68.57
N LYS A 2 30.29 20.22 -67.45
CA LYS A 2 29.31 19.15 -67.15
C LYS A 2 29.91 17.76 -66.82
N LEU A 3 29.76 17.38 -65.52
CA LEU A 3 29.25 16.10 -64.95
C LEU A 3 30.09 14.81 -65.18
N SER A 4 30.31 13.84 -64.27
CA SER A 4 29.68 13.36 -63.00
C SER A 4 30.72 12.49 -62.23
N THR A 5 30.85 12.54 -60.89
CA THR A 5 30.27 11.66 -59.84
C THR A 5 30.66 10.16 -59.88
N ILE A 6 31.27 9.64 -58.79
CA ILE A 6 30.78 8.52 -57.94
C ILE A 6 31.38 8.67 -56.53
N LEU A 7 30.50 8.75 -55.53
CA LEU A 7 30.78 8.66 -54.10
C LEU A 7 31.00 7.19 -53.70
N SER A 8 31.87 6.97 -52.71
CA SER A 8 31.74 5.85 -51.78
C SER A 8 32.01 6.35 -50.37
N THR A 9 30.94 6.56 -49.60
CA THR A 9 30.98 6.81 -48.16
C THR A 9 30.04 5.82 -47.50
N SER A 10 30.56 4.97 -46.62
CA SER A 10 29.81 4.35 -45.52
C SER A 10 30.79 3.64 -44.60
N SER A 11 30.90 4.12 -43.36
CA SER A 11 30.95 3.23 -42.19
C SER A 11 30.50 4.03 -40.98
N ILE A 12 29.47 3.46 -40.36
CA ILE A 12 28.62 3.96 -39.30
C ILE A 12 29.42 4.03 -38.00
N ILE A 13 29.34 5.15 -37.29
CA ILE A 13 29.75 5.24 -35.88
C ILE A 13 28.55 4.77 -35.07
N LEU A 14 28.63 3.59 -34.48
CA LEU A 14 27.66 3.10 -33.51
C LEU A 14 28.17 3.45 -32.11
N SER A 15 27.51 4.42 -31.48
CA SER A 15 27.65 4.76 -30.07
C SER A 15 27.17 3.58 -29.20
N GLY A 16 28.10 2.92 -28.51
CA GLY A 16 27.77 1.91 -27.52
C GLY A 16 27.20 2.57 -26.27
N VAL A 17 25.93 2.31 -25.99
CA VAL A 17 25.30 2.58 -24.69
C VAL A 17 25.86 1.54 -23.71
N THR A 18 26.67 1.99 -22.75
CA THR A 18 27.10 1.14 -21.65
C THR A 18 25.92 1.00 -20.69
N TRP A 19 25.30 -0.18 -20.64
CA TRP A 19 24.45 -0.54 -19.52
C TRP A 19 25.34 -0.65 -18.28
N ALA A 20 25.22 0.31 -17.36
CA ALA A 20 25.84 0.19 -16.05
C ALA A 20 25.16 -0.99 -15.32
N LEU A 21 25.94 -2.04 -15.05
CA LEU A 21 25.51 -3.13 -14.18
C LEU A 21 25.25 -2.57 -12.76
N PRO A 22 24.19 -2.98 -12.07
CA PRO A 22 24.00 -2.59 -10.68
C PRO A 22 25.18 -3.11 -9.84
N PRO A 23 25.67 -2.33 -8.85
CA PRO A 23 26.76 -2.78 -8.02
C PRO A 23 26.34 -4.04 -7.25
N ARG A 24 27.03 -5.15 -7.50
CA ARG A 24 27.02 -6.32 -6.63
C ARG A 24 27.70 -5.94 -5.32
N GLY A 25 26.90 -5.65 -4.32
CA GLY A 25 27.30 -5.56 -2.93
C GLY A 25 26.03 -5.61 -2.10
N ILE A 26 25.69 -6.78 -1.57
CA ILE A 26 24.70 -6.92 -0.52
C ILE A 26 25.44 -6.56 0.77
N PRO A 27 25.26 -5.39 1.39
CA PRO A 27 25.48 -5.33 2.81
C PRO A 27 24.36 -6.17 3.43
N ASN A 28 24.72 -7.24 4.16
CA ASN A 28 23.80 -7.88 5.10
C ASN A 28 23.48 -6.84 6.18
N ARG A 29 22.57 -5.92 5.87
CA ARG A 29 21.97 -5.02 6.86
C ARG A 29 20.82 -5.79 7.48
N VAL A 30 20.89 -5.92 8.80
CA VAL A 30 19.87 -6.60 9.58
C VAL A 30 18.68 -5.64 9.66
N SER A 31 17.77 -5.72 8.69
CA SER A 31 16.45 -5.10 8.84
C SER A 31 15.83 -5.64 10.13
N ARG A 32 15.38 -4.75 11.02
CA ARG A 32 14.74 -5.17 12.26
C ARG A 32 13.34 -5.65 11.92
N ARG A 33 13.05 -6.92 12.21
CA ARG A 33 11.66 -7.35 12.37
C ARG A 33 11.11 -6.57 13.56
N SER A 34 10.24 -5.60 13.30
CA SER A 34 9.47 -5.01 14.39
C SER A 34 8.52 -6.09 14.92
N LEU A 35 8.11 -5.98 16.18
CA LEU A 35 7.02 -6.80 16.70
C LEU A 35 5.65 -6.32 16.17
N ARG A 36 5.63 -5.50 15.10
CA ARG A 36 4.42 -5.13 14.37
C ARG A 36 4.05 -6.26 13.41
N HIS A 37 2.77 -6.52 13.33
CA HIS A 37 2.17 -7.49 12.44
C HIS A 37 0.84 -6.90 11.97
N SER A 38 0.63 -6.84 10.65
CA SER A 38 -0.71 -6.62 10.12
C SER A 38 -1.61 -7.81 10.43
N ASN A 39 -2.91 -7.64 10.24
CA ASN A 39 -3.84 -8.75 10.22
C ASN A 39 -4.72 -8.68 8.97
N PRO A 40 -5.17 -9.84 8.45
CA PRO A 40 -6.30 -9.89 7.55
C PRO A 40 -7.51 -9.12 8.11
N LEU A 41 -8.40 -8.68 7.23
CA LEU A 41 -9.57 -7.90 7.59
C LEU A 41 -10.41 -8.63 8.66
N SER A 42 -10.62 -7.99 9.80
CA SER A 42 -11.50 -8.45 10.87
C SER A 42 -12.91 -7.89 10.69
N ARG A 43 -13.73 -8.51 9.83
CA ARG A 43 -15.12 -8.08 9.60
C ARG A 43 -15.96 -8.10 10.88
N ILE A 44 -16.79 -7.07 11.05
CA ILE A 44 -17.86 -7.04 12.04
C ILE A 44 -19.18 -7.30 11.30
N GLU A 45 -19.85 -8.42 11.63
CA GLU A 45 -21.17 -8.75 11.08
C GLU A 45 -22.24 -7.96 11.83
N GLU A 46 -22.70 -6.84 11.28
CA GLU A 46 -23.89 -6.15 11.80
C GLU A 46 -25.19 -6.56 11.09
N PRO A 47 -26.33 -6.61 11.82
CA PRO A 47 -27.65 -6.50 11.21
C PRO A 47 -27.94 -5.03 10.85
N GLN A 48 -27.85 -4.68 9.55
CA GLN A 48 -28.24 -3.38 8.97
C GLN A 48 -29.57 -2.83 9.56
N PRO A 49 -29.82 -1.48 9.63
CA PRO A 49 -29.39 -0.49 8.61
C PRO A 49 -29.11 0.96 9.11
N GLU A 50 -28.20 1.69 8.45
CA GLU A 50 -28.36 3.14 8.28
C GLU A 50 -27.95 3.52 6.84
N THR A 51 -28.94 3.94 6.06
CA THR A 51 -28.75 4.46 4.70
C THR A 51 -28.25 5.90 4.76
N SER A 52 -26.95 6.10 4.62
CA SER A 52 -26.38 7.42 4.35
C SER A 52 -26.51 7.74 2.86
N SER A 53 -27.43 8.64 2.55
CA SER A 53 -27.68 9.13 1.20
C SER A 53 -26.50 9.97 0.69
N ALA A 54 -25.59 9.34 -0.06
CA ALA A 54 -24.67 9.98 -0.99
C ALA A 54 -24.73 9.22 -2.33
N SER A 55 -24.65 9.94 -3.44
CA SER A 55 -24.92 9.46 -4.79
C SER A 55 -23.80 8.59 -5.39
N SER A 56 -23.54 7.43 -4.79
CA SER A 56 -22.66 6.39 -5.31
C SER A 56 -23.11 5.03 -4.75
N ASN A 57 -23.01 3.95 -5.53
CA ASN A 57 -23.36 2.58 -5.11
C ASN A 57 -22.39 2.01 -4.04
N THR A 58 -21.82 2.85 -3.18
CA THR A 58 -20.76 2.50 -2.26
C THR A 58 -21.33 1.72 -1.08
N THR A 59 -20.87 0.47 -0.92
CA THR A 59 -21.28 -0.38 0.20
C THR A 59 -20.38 -0.08 1.39
N ILE A 60 -20.96 0.38 2.49
CA ILE A 60 -20.27 0.61 3.77
C ILE A 60 -20.32 -0.67 4.59
N GLN A 61 -19.18 -1.10 5.12
CA GLN A 61 -19.03 -2.21 6.06
C GLN A 61 -18.15 -1.78 7.24
N PHE A 62 -18.17 -2.57 8.31
CA PHE A 62 -17.37 -2.31 9.50
C PHE A 62 -16.33 -3.41 9.71
N SER A 63 -15.20 -3.01 10.28
CA SER A 63 -14.15 -3.94 10.66
C SER A 63 -13.50 -3.53 11.98
N GLY A 64 -12.91 -4.48 12.69
CA GLY A 64 -12.22 -4.20 13.94
C GLY A 64 -10.86 -3.53 13.78
N ASN A 65 -10.28 -3.54 12.56
CA ASN A 65 -8.87 -3.14 12.36
C ASN A 65 -8.57 -2.36 11.08
N TRP A 66 -9.38 -2.43 10.02
CA TRP A 66 -9.13 -1.73 8.76
C TRP A 66 -10.13 -0.61 8.51
N SER A 67 -9.63 0.54 8.09
CA SER A 67 -10.41 1.61 7.49
C SER A 67 -9.91 1.87 6.08
N GLY A 68 -10.78 1.88 5.07
CA GLY A 68 -10.35 2.20 3.70
C GLY A 68 -11.23 1.62 2.61
N ALA A 69 -10.68 1.51 1.40
CA ALA A 69 -11.36 0.97 0.23
C ALA A 69 -10.76 -0.37 -0.21
N VAL A 70 -11.61 -1.34 -0.51
CA VAL A 70 -11.25 -2.70 -0.93
C VAL A 70 -12.01 -3.07 -2.20
N LEU A 71 -11.28 -3.44 -3.26
CA LEU A 71 -11.85 -4.18 -4.37
C LEU A 71 -11.97 -5.66 -3.95
N ALA A 72 -13.18 -6.08 -3.58
CA ALA A 72 -13.41 -7.39 -2.96
C ALA A 72 -13.26 -8.58 -3.93
N ALA A 73 -13.28 -8.34 -5.24
CA ALA A 73 -13.06 -9.35 -6.26
C ALA A 73 -12.56 -8.73 -7.57
N PRO A 74 -11.67 -9.40 -8.33
CA PRO A 74 -11.37 -9.05 -9.71
C PRO A 74 -12.54 -9.42 -10.63
N PRO A 75 -12.55 -8.93 -11.89
CA PRO A 75 -13.45 -9.41 -12.92
C PRO A 75 -13.39 -10.94 -13.05
N ALA A 76 -14.52 -11.56 -13.40
CA ALA A 76 -14.63 -13.01 -13.44
C ALA A 76 -13.57 -13.68 -14.34
N GLY A 77 -12.77 -14.57 -13.75
CA GLY A 77 -11.69 -15.28 -14.45
C GLY A 77 -10.35 -14.55 -14.48
N GLU A 78 -10.26 -13.37 -13.86
CA GLU A 78 -9.02 -12.60 -13.70
C GLU A 78 -8.53 -12.64 -12.25
N ILE A 79 -7.30 -12.18 -12.02
CA ILE A 79 -6.73 -11.93 -10.70
C ILE A 79 -6.10 -10.55 -10.67
N PHE A 80 -6.09 -9.89 -9.52
CA PHE A 80 -5.27 -8.70 -9.30
C PHE A 80 -3.78 -9.06 -9.33
N THR A 81 -3.02 -8.26 -10.06
CA THR A 81 -1.57 -8.40 -10.23
C THR A 81 -0.82 -7.16 -9.76
N SER A 82 -1.51 -6.04 -9.56
CA SER A 82 -0.91 -4.83 -9.00
C SER A 82 -1.94 -3.96 -8.30
N ALA A 83 -1.48 -3.24 -7.28
CA ALA A 83 -2.21 -2.18 -6.61
C ALA A 83 -1.26 -0.99 -6.38
N VAL A 84 -1.71 0.22 -6.73
CA VAL A 84 -0.93 1.45 -6.57
C VAL A 84 -1.77 2.52 -5.89
N GLY A 85 -1.15 3.31 -5.03
CA GLY A 85 -1.76 4.48 -4.40
C GLY A 85 -0.73 5.46 -3.90
N THR A 86 -1.09 6.75 -3.90
CA THR A 86 -0.26 7.85 -3.40
C THR A 86 -0.98 8.53 -2.26
N PHE A 87 -0.30 8.84 -1.16
CA PHE A 87 -0.88 9.60 -0.06
C PHE A 87 0.14 10.56 0.56
N THR A 88 -0.36 11.57 1.25
CA THR A 88 0.48 12.46 2.08
C THR A 88 0.52 11.92 3.50
N VAL A 89 1.72 11.78 4.07
CA VAL A 89 1.92 11.35 5.45
C VAL A 89 1.28 12.39 6.39
N PRO A 90 0.38 11.98 7.29
CA PRO A 90 -0.31 12.91 8.17
C PRO A 90 0.65 13.58 9.16
N SER A 91 0.29 14.77 9.62
CA SER A 91 0.95 15.41 10.76
C SER A 91 0.23 14.99 12.03
N MET A 92 0.87 14.14 12.82
CA MET A 92 0.34 13.71 14.13
C MET A 92 0.52 14.80 15.19
N SER A 93 -0.45 14.95 16.11
CA SER A 93 -0.39 15.89 17.23
C SER A 93 -0.25 15.15 18.58
N PRO A 94 0.86 15.33 19.32
CA PRO A 94 1.03 14.74 20.64
C PRO A 94 0.25 15.53 21.70
N ASP A 95 -1.09 15.43 21.67
CA ASP A 95 -1.98 16.11 22.63
C ASP A 95 -2.33 15.25 23.85
N GLY A 96 -1.38 14.37 24.25
CA GLY A 96 -1.52 13.48 25.40
C GLY A 96 -2.19 12.13 25.13
N ASN A 97 -2.47 11.82 23.87
CA ASN A 97 -2.99 10.53 23.43
C ASN A 97 -1.91 9.75 22.68
N ASP A 98 -1.32 8.75 23.34
CA ASP A 98 -0.44 7.78 22.70
C ASP A 98 -1.25 6.88 21.76
N GLY A 99 -0.63 6.48 20.66
CA GLY A 99 -1.26 5.53 19.74
C GLY A 99 -0.47 5.38 18.45
N ALA A 100 -0.97 4.55 17.55
CA ALA A 100 -0.39 4.40 16.23
C ALA A 100 -1.44 3.95 15.21
N ALA A 101 -1.08 4.07 13.94
CA ALA A 101 -1.77 3.45 12.82
C ALA A 101 -0.81 3.30 11.65
N ALA A 102 -1.21 2.56 10.61
CA ALA A 102 -0.42 2.41 9.40
C ALA A 102 -1.26 2.64 8.14
N ALA A 103 -0.79 3.49 7.24
CA ALA A 103 -1.37 3.68 5.90
C ALA A 103 -0.62 2.82 4.88
N TRP A 104 -1.33 1.97 4.13
CA TRP A 104 -0.72 1.01 3.22
C TRP A 104 -1.60 0.66 2.00
N VAL A 105 -0.95 0.05 1.01
CA VAL A 105 -1.58 -0.51 -0.20
C VAL A 105 -1.22 -1.99 -0.29
N GLY A 106 -2.18 -2.83 -0.67
CA GLY A 106 -2.00 -4.28 -0.66
C GLY A 106 -2.78 -5.05 -1.72
N ILE A 107 -2.46 -6.35 -1.78
CA ILE A 107 -3.22 -7.39 -2.47
C ILE A 107 -3.53 -8.51 -1.47
N ASP A 108 -4.78 -8.99 -1.50
CA ASP A 108 -5.37 -10.04 -0.65
C ASP A 108 -5.59 -9.62 0.83
N GLY A 109 -6.01 -10.54 1.70
CA GLY A 109 -6.26 -10.24 3.12
C GLY A 109 -7.69 -9.93 3.51
N ASP A 110 -8.58 -9.63 2.55
CA ASP A 110 -10.02 -9.55 2.78
C ASP A 110 -10.70 -10.91 2.53
N THR A 111 -11.30 -11.10 1.35
CA THR A 111 -12.00 -12.35 0.98
C THR A 111 -11.03 -13.52 0.83
N PHE A 112 -9.74 -13.21 0.64
CA PHE A 112 -8.64 -14.17 0.56
C PHE A 112 -7.65 -13.95 1.71
N ALA A 113 -8.03 -14.43 2.90
CA ALA A 113 -7.32 -14.15 4.15
C ALA A 113 -6.03 -14.97 4.40
N THR A 114 -5.57 -15.77 3.43
CA THR A 114 -4.40 -16.66 3.65
C THR A 114 -3.05 -16.00 3.37
N ALA A 115 -3.05 -14.86 2.69
CA ALA A 115 -1.85 -14.11 2.31
C ALA A 115 -2.20 -12.63 2.17
N ILE A 116 -1.20 -11.77 2.37
CA ILE A 116 -1.27 -10.34 2.04
C ILE A 116 0.10 -9.90 1.57
N LEU A 117 0.20 -9.28 0.39
CA LEU A 117 1.40 -8.59 -0.06
C LEU A 117 1.17 -7.08 0.02
N GLN A 118 1.91 -6.40 0.88
CA GLN A 118 1.60 -5.01 1.23
C GLN A 118 2.83 -4.22 1.68
N ALA A 119 2.72 -2.91 1.56
CA ALA A 119 3.70 -1.96 2.08
C ALA A 119 3.05 -0.62 2.37
N GLY A 120 3.72 0.16 3.22
CA GLY A 120 3.23 1.46 3.59
C GLY A 120 4.09 2.16 4.60
N VAL A 121 3.44 3.07 5.32
CA VAL A 121 4.03 3.89 6.39
C VAL A 121 3.25 3.66 7.66
N PHE A 122 3.96 3.56 8.79
CA PHE A 122 3.35 3.68 10.11
C PHE A 122 3.66 5.06 10.69
N PHE A 123 2.77 5.51 11.57
CA PHE A 123 2.95 6.71 12.36
C PHE A 123 2.46 6.45 13.78
N SER A 124 3.23 6.90 14.76
CA SER A 124 2.93 6.68 16.17
C SER A 124 3.24 7.91 17.01
N ILE A 125 2.51 8.02 18.12
CA ILE A 125 2.71 8.99 19.18
C ILE A 125 3.05 8.21 20.45
N SER A 126 4.14 8.57 21.12
CA SER A 126 4.44 8.14 22.48
C SER A 126 4.95 9.31 23.31
N GLY A 127 4.14 9.74 24.28
CA GLY A 127 4.31 11.01 24.97
C GLY A 127 4.38 12.17 23.97
N ASP A 128 5.43 12.98 24.06
CA ASP A 128 5.66 14.12 23.17
C ASP A 128 6.38 13.75 21.86
N THR A 129 6.63 12.46 21.61
CA THR A 129 7.41 11.98 20.46
C THR A 129 6.49 11.43 19.38
N VAL A 130 6.65 11.96 18.17
CA VAL A 130 6.04 11.41 16.96
C VAL A 130 7.09 10.65 16.16
N GLU A 131 6.77 9.43 15.77
CA GLU A 131 7.62 8.58 14.93
C GLU A 131 6.91 8.24 13.62
N TYR A 132 7.67 8.23 12.53
CA TYR A 132 7.24 7.80 11.20
C TYR A 132 8.25 6.79 10.67
N GLY A 133 7.77 5.76 9.98
CA GLY A 133 8.65 4.82 9.30
C GLY A 133 7.94 4.04 8.21
N ALA A 134 8.70 3.51 7.27
CA ALA A 134 8.19 2.69 6.19
C ALA A 134 8.41 1.20 6.47
N TRP A 135 7.56 0.37 5.88
CA TRP A 135 7.60 -1.08 6.07
C TRP A 135 7.04 -1.84 4.86
N TYR A 136 7.37 -3.12 4.82
CA TYR A 136 6.81 -4.07 3.86
C TYR A 136 6.52 -5.40 4.53
N GLU A 137 5.60 -6.18 3.95
CA GLU A 137 5.21 -7.47 4.49
C GLU A 137 4.70 -8.43 3.41
N TRP A 138 4.98 -9.72 3.60
CA TRP A 138 4.24 -10.81 3.01
C TRP A 138 3.61 -11.63 4.15
N TRP A 139 2.38 -11.31 4.51
CA TRP A 139 1.67 -11.97 5.61
C TRP A 139 1.50 -13.46 5.31
N PRO A 140 1.70 -14.39 6.27
CA PRO A 140 1.80 -14.22 7.72
C PRO A 140 3.22 -14.06 8.28
N ALA A 141 4.23 -13.72 7.45
CA ALA A 141 5.49 -13.27 8.02
C ALA A 141 5.30 -11.90 8.68
N PHE A 142 6.05 -11.62 9.75
CA PHE A 142 6.05 -10.29 10.37
C PHE A 142 6.47 -9.20 9.37
N ALA A 143 5.90 -8.01 9.54
CA ALA A 143 6.34 -6.81 8.86
C ALA A 143 7.84 -6.55 9.10
N THR A 144 8.50 -6.03 8.07
CA THR A 144 9.91 -5.62 8.14
C THR A 144 10.00 -4.11 7.98
N ASP A 145 10.63 -3.46 8.94
CA ASP A 145 10.86 -2.02 8.91
C ASP A 145 12.00 -1.71 7.94
N ILE A 146 11.83 -0.66 7.15
CA ILE A 146 12.84 -0.15 6.25
C ILE A 146 13.70 0.85 7.03
N ASP A 147 15.02 0.69 6.96
CA ASP A 147 15.95 1.59 7.61
C ASP A 147 15.78 3.02 7.05
N THR A 148 15.82 4.03 7.92
CA THR A 148 15.62 5.43 7.52
C THR A 148 16.71 5.96 6.58
N GLU A 149 17.88 5.29 6.53
CA GLU A 149 18.92 5.56 5.53
C GLU A 149 18.53 5.12 4.11
N ASP A 150 17.68 4.09 3.99
CA ASP A 150 17.20 3.54 2.72
C ASP A 150 15.89 4.21 2.28
N PHE A 151 15.04 4.58 3.24
CA PHE A 151 13.78 5.28 2.99
C PHE A 151 13.32 6.08 4.21
N SER A 152 13.63 7.38 4.24
CA SER A 152 13.18 8.27 5.31
C SER A 152 11.74 8.75 5.07
N VAL A 153 10.96 8.85 6.14
CA VAL A 153 9.58 9.35 6.11
C VAL A 153 9.41 10.48 7.12
N SER A 154 8.73 11.54 6.73
CA SER A 154 8.38 12.68 7.59
C SER A 154 6.94 13.12 7.35
N ALA A 155 6.37 13.84 8.32
CA ALA A 155 5.06 14.48 8.17
C ALA A 155 5.04 15.36 6.92
N GLY A 156 3.96 15.26 6.12
CA GLY A 156 3.80 15.99 4.88
C GLY A 156 4.55 15.42 3.66
N ASP A 157 5.32 14.34 3.82
CA ASP A 157 5.89 13.64 2.67
C ASP A 157 4.79 13.03 1.79
N VAL A 158 4.98 13.06 0.47
CA VAL A 158 4.10 12.40 -0.49
C VAL A 158 4.69 11.05 -0.83
N ILE A 159 3.99 9.98 -0.48
CA ILE A 159 4.45 8.60 -0.63
C ILE A 159 3.59 7.88 -1.66
N THR A 160 4.23 7.32 -2.67
CA THR A 160 3.61 6.40 -3.62
C THR A 160 4.03 4.97 -3.28
N VAL A 161 3.03 4.09 -3.10
CA VAL A 161 3.18 2.66 -2.89
C VAL A 161 2.74 1.93 -4.16
N ASN A 162 3.59 1.08 -4.71
CA ASN A 162 3.27 0.19 -5.82
C ASN A 162 3.55 -1.27 -5.42
N ILE A 163 2.52 -2.08 -5.47
CA ILE A 163 2.56 -3.53 -5.25
C ILE A 163 2.42 -4.22 -6.61
N GLU A 164 3.28 -5.19 -6.88
CA GLU A 164 3.24 -6.01 -8.09
C GLU A 164 3.38 -7.50 -7.73
N ALA A 165 2.31 -8.29 -7.88
CA ALA A 165 2.37 -9.73 -7.78
C ALA A 165 2.84 -10.34 -9.11
N THR A 166 4.12 -10.72 -9.20
CA THR A 166 4.70 -11.32 -10.42
C THR A 166 4.30 -12.79 -10.58
N SER A 167 3.96 -13.45 -9.47
CA SER A 167 3.26 -14.74 -9.42
C SER A 167 2.47 -14.84 -8.11
N ASN A 168 1.79 -15.97 -7.88
CA ASN A 168 1.16 -16.21 -6.58
C ASN A 168 2.17 -16.40 -5.43
N SER A 169 3.46 -16.55 -5.72
CA SER A 169 4.51 -16.83 -4.73
C SER A 169 5.66 -15.84 -4.75
N GLU A 170 5.61 -14.84 -5.62
CA GLU A 170 6.63 -13.81 -5.78
C GLU A 170 5.98 -12.48 -6.15
N GLY A 171 6.54 -11.38 -5.65
CA GLY A 171 6.07 -10.04 -5.95
C GLY A 171 7.12 -8.99 -5.64
N THR A 172 6.95 -7.81 -6.23
CA THR A 172 7.81 -6.66 -6.05
C THR A 172 7.03 -5.54 -5.38
N ILE A 173 7.66 -4.93 -4.39
CA ILE A 173 7.18 -3.75 -3.70
C ILE A 173 8.09 -2.60 -4.11
N THR A 174 7.48 -1.47 -4.47
CA THR A 174 8.19 -0.20 -4.68
C THR A 174 7.54 0.90 -3.86
N LEU A 175 8.33 1.55 -3.03
CA LEU A 175 7.97 2.76 -2.30
C LEU A 175 8.75 3.93 -2.88
N ILE A 176 8.06 5.03 -3.14
CA ILE A 176 8.63 6.26 -3.67
C ILE A 176 8.23 7.39 -2.73
N ASN A 177 9.21 8.05 -2.11
CA ASN A 177 8.97 9.31 -1.42
C ASN A 177 9.17 10.43 -2.44
N GLU A 178 8.07 10.94 -2.98
CA GLU A 178 8.10 11.97 -4.03
C GLU A 178 8.65 13.30 -3.51
N SER A 179 8.52 13.56 -2.20
CA SER A 179 9.04 14.78 -1.56
C SER A 179 10.57 14.78 -1.48
N SER A 180 11.19 13.63 -1.16
CA SER A 180 12.65 13.51 -1.03
C SER A 180 13.34 12.95 -2.28
N GLY A 181 12.59 12.30 -3.17
CA GLY A 181 13.10 11.56 -4.33
C GLY A 181 13.67 10.17 -4.00
N MET A 182 13.55 9.70 -2.75
CA MET A 182 14.00 8.36 -2.36
C MET A 182 13.11 7.28 -2.96
N ILE A 183 13.72 6.18 -3.39
CA ILE A 183 13.03 5.02 -3.94
C ILE A 183 13.58 3.78 -3.24
N PHE A 184 12.68 2.99 -2.65
CA PHE A 184 12.97 1.68 -2.11
C PHE A 184 12.23 0.63 -2.94
N ALA A 185 12.93 -0.42 -3.36
CA ALA A 185 12.33 -1.53 -4.11
C ALA A 185 12.88 -2.87 -3.62
N ILE A 186 11.98 -3.84 -3.43
CA ILE A 186 12.34 -5.19 -2.98
C ILE A 186 11.46 -6.23 -3.66
N THR A 187 12.06 -7.37 -4.00
CA THR A 187 11.32 -8.58 -4.41
C THR A 187 11.19 -9.50 -3.20
N LEU A 188 9.96 -9.94 -2.94
CA LEU A 188 9.62 -10.87 -1.88
C LEU A 188 9.13 -12.18 -2.47
N THR A 189 9.38 -13.26 -1.73
CA THR A 189 8.81 -14.57 -1.98
C THR A 189 7.93 -14.98 -0.82
N SER A 190 6.81 -15.65 -1.12
CA SER A 190 5.91 -16.15 -0.10
C SER A 190 6.67 -16.97 0.96
N PRO A 191 6.43 -16.73 2.27
CA PRO A 191 7.12 -17.45 3.32
C PRO A 191 6.79 -18.95 3.34
N THR A 192 5.59 -19.33 2.88
CA THR A 192 5.16 -20.73 2.82
C THR A 192 4.23 -20.98 1.61
N LYS A 193 4.00 -22.26 1.29
CA LYS A 193 2.99 -22.62 0.26
C LYS A 193 1.55 -22.34 0.70
N LEU A 194 1.30 -22.16 2.00
CA LEU A 194 -0.03 -21.86 2.54
C LEU A 194 -0.38 -20.36 2.43
N SER A 195 0.62 -19.52 2.13
CA SER A 195 0.50 -18.07 2.02
C SER A 195 0.74 -17.59 0.58
N PHE A 196 0.42 -18.41 -0.42
CA PHE A 196 0.39 -17.95 -1.80
C PHE A 196 -0.77 -16.99 -2.00
N LEU A 197 -0.55 -15.92 -2.75
CA LEU A 197 -1.58 -14.95 -3.12
C LEU A 197 -2.65 -15.62 -3.99
N GLY A 198 -3.88 -15.21 -3.79
CA GLY A 198 -5.02 -15.48 -4.65
C GLY A 198 -5.20 -14.40 -5.70
N GLY A 199 -4.77 -13.17 -5.42
CA GLY A 199 -5.05 -12.01 -6.28
C GLY A 199 -6.55 -11.70 -6.34
N GLN A 200 -7.25 -11.90 -5.22
CA GLN A 200 -8.68 -11.72 -5.10
C GLN A 200 -9.05 -10.34 -4.56
N ASN A 201 -8.15 -9.69 -3.82
CA ASN A 201 -8.38 -8.36 -3.27
C ASN A 201 -7.30 -7.36 -3.70
N ALA A 202 -7.66 -6.08 -3.77
CA ALA A 202 -6.73 -4.96 -3.87
C ALA A 202 -7.27 -3.81 -3.03
N GLU A 203 -6.41 -3.18 -2.21
CA GLU A 203 -6.89 -2.30 -1.15
C GLU A 203 -5.96 -1.13 -0.79
N TRP A 204 -6.57 -0.08 -0.24
CA TRP A 204 -5.95 1.17 0.26
C TRP A 204 -6.48 1.45 1.66
N ILE A 205 -5.64 1.19 2.66
CA ILE A 205 -6.09 1.01 4.05
C ILE A 205 -5.30 1.92 5.00
N ILE A 206 -5.97 2.39 6.05
CA ILE A 206 -5.37 2.75 7.33
C ILE A 206 -5.77 1.67 8.34
N GLU A 207 -4.77 1.06 8.98
CA GLU A 207 -4.96 -0.08 9.86
C GLU A 207 -4.57 0.25 11.30
N ASP A 208 -5.43 -0.18 12.23
CA ASP A 208 -5.05 -0.50 13.61
C ASP A 208 -4.32 -1.86 13.60
N TYR A 209 -2.99 -1.82 13.56
CA TYR A 209 -2.18 -3.03 13.41
C TYR A 209 -1.89 -3.67 14.76
N THR A 210 -1.47 -4.93 14.76
CA THR A 210 -1.06 -5.57 16.03
C THR A 210 0.39 -5.31 16.37
N GLN A 211 0.66 -5.01 17.64
CA GLN A 211 1.98 -4.99 18.22
C GLN A 211 1.96 -5.67 19.59
N ASN A 212 2.98 -6.48 19.90
CA ASN A 212 3.08 -7.18 21.19
C ASN A 212 1.87 -8.08 21.52
N GLY A 213 1.18 -8.61 20.51
CA GLY A 213 0.08 -9.57 20.65
C GLY A 213 -1.33 -8.98 20.80
N GLY A 214 -1.49 -7.67 20.63
CA GLY A 214 -2.80 -7.00 20.57
C GLY A 214 -2.77 -5.82 19.60
N LEU A 215 -3.95 -5.27 19.29
CA LEU A 215 -4.07 -4.01 18.56
C LEU A 215 -3.35 -2.88 19.31
N VAL A 216 -2.79 -1.93 18.57
CA VAL A 216 -2.21 -0.74 19.17
C VAL A 216 -3.34 0.19 19.64
N PRO A 217 -3.11 1.10 20.60
CA PRO A 217 -4.04 2.20 20.77
C PRO A 217 -4.14 2.98 19.46
N LEU A 218 -5.35 3.15 18.92
CA LEU A 218 -5.55 3.82 17.64
C LEU A 218 -5.29 5.32 17.80
N ALA A 219 -4.34 5.86 17.02
CA ALA A 219 -4.04 7.30 17.04
C ALA A 219 -4.98 8.10 16.13
N ASP A 220 -5.25 9.35 16.50
CA ASP A 220 -5.90 10.32 15.60
C ASP A 220 -4.89 10.84 14.57
N TRP A 221 -5.08 10.46 13.31
CA TRP A 221 -4.28 10.93 12.16
C TRP A 221 -4.92 12.10 11.41
N GLY A 222 -6.07 12.59 11.88
CA GLY A 222 -6.92 13.53 11.17
C GLY A 222 -7.52 12.88 9.92
N THR A 223 -6.94 13.14 8.75
CA THR A 223 -7.43 12.59 7.48
C THR A 223 -6.27 12.32 6.53
N VAL A 224 -6.22 11.10 6.01
CA VAL A 224 -5.34 10.73 4.90
C VAL A 224 -6.19 10.47 3.67
N THR A 225 -5.69 10.91 2.51
CA THR A 225 -6.35 10.64 1.22
C THR A 225 -5.38 9.88 0.33
N PHE A 226 -5.79 8.70 -0.12
CA PHE A 226 -5.13 8.00 -1.21
C PHE A 226 -5.65 8.57 -2.53
N VAL A 227 -4.74 9.04 -3.37
CA VAL A 227 -4.97 9.46 -4.76
C VAL A 227 -4.24 8.54 -5.72
N ASN A 228 -4.57 8.62 -7.01
CA ASN A 228 -4.06 7.70 -8.04
C ASN A 228 -4.31 6.22 -7.69
N ALA A 229 -5.30 5.96 -6.84
CA ALA A 229 -5.67 4.63 -6.40
C ALA A 229 -6.17 3.81 -7.58
N SER A 230 -5.47 2.72 -7.90
CA SER A 230 -5.91 1.80 -8.95
C SER A 230 -5.27 0.42 -8.82
N ALA A 231 -5.98 -0.60 -9.28
CA ALA A 231 -5.49 -1.97 -9.38
C ALA A 231 -5.39 -2.40 -10.84
N SER A 232 -4.45 -3.29 -11.13
CA SER A 232 -4.35 -3.95 -12.45
C SER A 232 -4.59 -5.45 -12.32
N THR A 233 -5.15 -6.05 -13.37
CA THR A 233 -5.45 -7.47 -13.42
C THR A 233 -4.51 -8.24 -14.34
N SER A 234 -4.59 -9.57 -14.29
CA SER A 234 -3.89 -10.48 -15.21
C SER A 234 -4.27 -10.30 -16.69
N ALA A 235 -5.42 -9.66 -16.99
CA ALA A 235 -5.81 -9.28 -18.34
C ALA A 235 -5.30 -7.89 -18.76
N ASN A 236 -4.53 -7.21 -17.92
CA ASN A 236 -4.10 -5.80 -18.05
C ASN A 236 -5.27 -4.81 -18.03
N ASN A 237 -6.39 -5.18 -17.42
CA ASN A 237 -7.43 -4.21 -17.10
C ASN A 237 -6.98 -3.36 -15.91
N LYS A 238 -7.23 -2.06 -15.99
CA LYS A 238 -7.01 -1.13 -14.87
C LYS A 238 -8.36 -0.79 -14.24
N LEU A 239 -8.50 -1.06 -12.96
CA LEU A 239 -9.69 -0.80 -12.18
C LEU A 239 -9.42 0.35 -11.19
N GLY A 240 -10.38 1.27 -11.10
CA GLY A 240 -10.43 2.28 -10.07
C GLY A 240 -11.26 1.83 -8.87
N LEU A 241 -11.80 2.78 -8.13
CA LEU A 241 -12.55 2.60 -6.88
C LEU A 241 -14.07 2.54 -7.06
N GLY A 242 -14.59 2.63 -8.29
CA GLY A 242 -16.02 2.71 -8.56
C GLY A 242 -16.88 1.60 -7.94
N ASP A 243 -16.32 0.38 -7.84
CA ASP A 243 -16.96 -0.80 -7.26
C ASP A 243 -16.34 -1.23 -5.90
N ALA A 244 -15.54 -0.36 -5.27
CA ALA A 244 -14.90 -0.69 -4.00
C ALA A 244 -15.91 -0.70 -2.84
N THR A 245 -15.77 -1.69 -1.96
CA THR A 245 -16.39 -1.68 -0.63
C THR A 245 -15.56 -0.78 0.26
N ILE A 246 -16.21 0.07 1.05
CA ILE A 246 -15.51 0.84 2.08
C ILE A 246 -15.69 0.18 3.45
N PHE A 247 -14.63 0.21 4.24
CA PHE A 247 -14.62 -0.26 5.61
C PHE A 247 -14.34 0.91 6.55
N ASP A 248 -15.15 1.05 7.60
CA ASP A 248 -14.83 1.88 8.75
C ASP A 248 -14.35 0.99 9.92
N ILE A 249 -13.45 1.51 10.75
CA ILE A 249 -13.07 0.84 11.99
C ILE A 249 -14.18 1.06 13.01
N GLU A 250 -14.68 -0.03 13.56
CA GLU A 250 -15.59 -0.04 14.70
C GLU A 250 -14.95 -0.86 15.83
N GLN A 251 -14.82 -0.27 17.00
CA GLN A 251 -14.25 -0.90 18.19
C GLN A 251 -15.05 -0.51 19.41
N PHE A 252 -15.36 -1.47 20.26
CA PHE A 252 -16.12 -1.24 21.50
C PHE A 252 -17.49 -0.57 21.27
N ASP A 253 -18.16 -0.92 20.17
CA ASP A 253 -19.44 -0.35 19.72
C ASP A 253 -19.37 1.15 19.32
N ASP A 254 -18.16 1.69 19.14
CA ASP A 254 -17.90 3.04 18.63
C ASP A 254 -17.28 2.97 17.23
N ILE A 255 -17.86 3.73 16.30
CA ILE A 255 -17.30 3.95 14.95
C ILE A 255 -16.17 4.98 15.10
N MET A 256 -14.95 4.57 14.74
CA MET A 256 -13.71 5.32 14.95
C MET A 256 -13.24 6.04 13.69
N THR A 257 -13.81 5.72 12.53
CA THR A 257 -13.43 6.32 11.25
C THR A 257 -14.61 6.65 10.36
N SER A 258 -14.36 7.48 9.35
CA SER A 258 -15.27 7.74 8.24
C SER A 258 -14.52 7.68 6.91
N VAL A 259 -14.90 6.76 6.04
CA VAL A 259 -14.33 6.64 4.68
C VAL A 259 -15.21 7.29 3.62
N THR A 260 -14.60 7.96 2.65
CA THR A 260 -15.32 8.55 1.50
C THR A 260 -14.52 8.40 0.21
N ILE A 261 -15.13 7.77 -0.79
CA ILE A 261 -14.61 7.74 -2.16
C ILE A 261 -15.07 9.01 -2.88
N SER A 262 -14.12 9.90 -3.20
CA SER A 262 -14.39 11.20 -3.84
C SER A 262 -14.31 11.13 -5.37
N SER A 263 -13.64 10.13 -5.92
CA SER A 263 -13.59 9.82 -7.35
C SER A 263 -13.14 8.37 -7.58
N ASP A 264 -13.16 7.91 -8.82
CA ASP A 264 -12.69 6.57 -9.20
C ASP A 264 -11.20 6.31 -8.87
N SER A 265 -10.43 7.31 -8.45
CA SER A 265 -9.03 7.14 -8.07
C SER A 265 -8.67 7.83 -6.75
N SER A 266 -9.66 8.16 -5.91
CA SER A 266 -9.44 8.92 -4.68
C SER A 266 -10.36 8.45 -3.54
N VAL A 267 -9.75 8.04 -2.42
CA VAL A 267 -10.43 7.69 -1.16
C VAL A 267 -9.82 8.45 0.01
N SER A 268 -10.67 9.11 0.79
CA SER A 268 -10.32 9.82 2.02
C SER A 268 -10.75 9.00 3.23
N ILE A 269 -9.88 8.91 4.23
CA ILE A 269 -10.06 8.12 5.44
C ILE A 269 -9.79 9.05 6.64
N SER A 270 -10.84 9.36 7.39
CA SER A 270 -10.78 10.27 8.54
C SER A 270 -10.95 9.52 9.85
N TYR A 271 -10.19 9.90 10.87
CA TYR A 271 -10.49 9.55 12.27
C TYR A 271 -11.67 10.41 12.76
N THR A 272 -12.52 9.89 13.66
CA THR A 272 -13.77 10.54 14.12
C THR A 272 -13.82 10.78 15.63
#